data_AF-A0A392N9U5-F1
#
_entry.id   AF-A0A392N9U5-F1
#
_cell.length_a   1.000
_cell.length_b   1.000
_cell.length_c   1.000
_cell.angle_alpha   90.00
_cell.angle_beta   90.00
_cell.angle_gamma   90.00
#
_symmetry.space_group_name_H-M   'P 1'
#
loop_
_entity.id
_entity.type
_entity.pdbx_description
1 polymer ?
#
loop_
_entity_poly.entity_id
_entity_poly.type
_entity_poly.pdbx_seq_one_letter_code
_entity_poly.pdbx_strand_id
1 'polypeptide(L)'
;MAVIAKQVESFIREFFDQNPLSHVGLVTIKDGVANCLTDLGGSPESHIKALMGKLECSGDASLQNALELVQSNLNQIPSYGHREVLILYSALSTCDPGDLMETIQKCKKSKIRCSVIGLAAEMFICKHLCQETGGTYSVALDESHFKELILEHSPPPPAIAEYATANLIKMGFPQRAAEGSVAICTCHEEAKTGGGYTCPRCKVRVCELPTECRICGLTLISSPHLARSYHHLFPIVPFAEISPSYQNDPSHNFTNTCFGCQQSLLSQ
;
A
#
# COMPACT_ATOMS: atom_id res chain seq x y z
N MET A 1 3.03 -17.43 -11.67
CA MET A 1 3.61 -16.82 -10.45
C MET A 1 4.67 -15.78 -10.71
N ALA A 2 5.69 -16.02 -11.54
CA ALA A 2 6.73 -15.01 -11.82
C ALA A 2 6.15 -13.67 -12.30
N VAL A 3 5.10 -13.71 -13.13
CA VAL A 3 4.34 -12.52 -13.55
C VAL A 3 3.74 -11.80 -12.34
N ILE A 4 3.03 -12.52 -11.47
CA ILE A 4 2.42 -11.95 -10.25
C ILE A 4 3.49 -11.33 -9.35
N ALA A 5 4.59 -12.04 -9.09
CA ALA A 5 5.68 -11.53 -8.27
C ALA A 5 6.27 -10.22 -8.83
N LYS A 6 6.45 -10.13 -10.15
CA LYS A 6 6.94 -8.93 -10.81
C LYS A 6 5.95 -7.75 -10.71
N GLN A 7 4.65 -8.02 -10.87
CA GLN A 7 3.64 -6.96 -10.72
C GLN A 7 3.50 -6.52 -9.27
N VAL A 8 3.59 -7.45 -8.30
CA VAL A 8 3.61 -7.13 -6.86
C VAL A 8 4.87 -6.37 -6.47
N GLU A 9 6.04 -6.67 -7.05
CA GLU A 9 7.24 -5.86 -6.85
C GLU A 9 7.00 -4.41 -7.32
N SER A 10 6.47 -4.24 -8.54
CA SER A 10 6.14 -2.91 -9.08
C SER A 10 5.16 -2.17 -8.17
N PHE A 11 4.16 -2.88 -7.65
CA PHE A 11 3.19 -2.33 -6.70
C PHE A 11 3.82 -1.92 -5.38
N ILE A 12 4.66 -2.75 -4.76
CA ILE A 12 5.33 -2.41 -3.50
C ILE A 12 6.13 -1.12 -3.67
N ARG A 13 6.88 -0.98 -4.78
CA ARG A 13 7.65 0.24 -5.06
C ARG A 13 6.75 1.46 -5.21
N GLU A 14 5.69 1.36 -6.02
CA GLU A 14 4.74 2.47 -6.24
C GLU A 14 3.98 2.83 -4.95
N PHE A 15 3.51 1.83 -4.22
CA PHE A 15 2.75 1.99 -2.99
C PHE A 15 3.54 2.76 -1.92
N PHE A 16 4.83 2.44 -1.74
CA PHE A 16 5.69 3.16 -0.78
C PHE A 16 6.13 4.55 -1.27
N ASP A 17 6.12 4.81 -2.59
CA ASP A 17 6.38 6.15 -3.11
C ASP A 17 5.21 7.10 -2.80
N GLN A 18 3.99 6.64 -3.09
CA GLN A 18 2.76 7.38 -2.81
C GLN A 18 2.44 7.45 -1.30
N ASN A 19 2.67 6.35 -0.57
CA ASN A 19 2.32 6.19 0.85
C ASN A 19 3.54 5.84 1.70
N PRO A 20 4.45 6.81 1.95
CA PRO A 20 5.65 6.53 2.73
C PRO A 20 5.37 6.14 4.18
N LEU A 21 4.22 6.51 4.75
CA LEU A 21 3.88 6.21 6.15
C LEU A 21 3.15 4.87 6.33
N SER A 22 2.76 4.23 5.23
CA SER A 22 2.03 2.97 5.26
C SER A 22 2.97 1.81 5.56
N HIS A 23 2.39 0.69 5.97
CA HIS A 23 3.10 -0.56 6.20
C HIS A 23 2.50 -1.64 5.31
N VAL A 24 3.34 -2.54 4.80
CA VAL A 24 2.92 -3.68 4.00
C VAL A 24 3.34 -4.96 4.72
N GLY A 25 2.50 -5.99 4.64
CA GLY A 25 2.81 -7.34 5.07
C GLY A 25 2.43 -8.30 3.96
N LEU A 26 3.20 -9.37 3.78
CA LEU A 26 2.96 -10.36 2.73
C LEU A 26 2.57 -11.68 3.37
N VAL A 27 1.43 -12.23 2.94
CA VAL A 27 0.92 -13.53 3.37
C VAL A 27 0.72 -14.41 2.15
N THR A 28 1.20 -15.65 2.23
CA THR A 28 0.96 -16.68 1.22
C THR A 28 -0.05 -17.68 1.72
N ILE A 29 -0.90 -18.12 0.81
CA ILE A 29 -1.87 -19.18 1.05
C ILE A 29 -1.44 -20.37 0.18
N LYS A 30 -1.06 -21.49 0.80
CA LYS A 30 -0.66 -22.71 0.11
C LYS A 30 -0.94 -23.93 0.97
N ASP A 31 -1.17 -25.08 0.35
CA ASP A 31 -1.38 -26.36 1.07
C ASP A 31 -2.47 -26.30 2.17
N GLY A 32 -3.52 -25.51 1.95
CA GLY A 32 -4.61 -25.30 2.92
C GLY A 32 -4.25 -24.44 4.13
N VAL A 33 -3.04 -23.85 4.17
CA VAL A 33 -2.56 -23.01 5.29
C VAL A 33 -2.13 -21.62 4.83
N ALA A 34 -2.22 -20.66 5.75
CA ALA A 34 -1.74 -19.31 5.56
C ALA A 34 -0.43 -19.08 6.31
N ASN A 35 0.58 -18.59 5.62
CA ASN A 35 1.92 -18.33 6.17
C ASN A 35 2.31 -16.87 5.94
N CYS A 36 2.82 -16.21 6.98
CA CYS A 36 3.41 -14.88 6.87
C CYS A 36 4.77 -14.97 6.16
N LEU A 37 4.90 -14.36 4.98
CA LEU A 37 6.20 -14.23 4.30
C LEU A 37 7.04 -13.12 4.93
N THR A 38 6.38 -11.99 5.22
CA THR A 38 6.98 -10.83 5.89
C THR A 38 5.96 -10.16 6.78
N ASP A 39 6.38 -9.82 7.99
CA ASP A 39 5.57 -9.04 8.93
C ASP A 39 5.29 -7.63 8.40
N LEU A 40 4.34 -6.94 9.03
CA LEU A 40 4.01 -5.55 8.71
C LEU A 40 5.25 -4.65 8.89
N GLY A 41 5.72 -4.09 7.80
CA GLY A 41 6.95 -3.29 7.75
C GLY A 41 6.87 -2.15 6.76
N GLY A 42 7.80 -1.20 6.89
CA GLY A 42 7.93 -0.04 6.01
C GLY A 42 9.06 -0.14 4.99
N SER A 43 9.74 -1.30 4.89
CA SER A 43 10.95 -1.47 4.06
C SER A 43 10.63 -2.21 2.77
N PRO A 44 10.51 -1.53 1.60
CA PRO A 44 10.15 -2.16 0.34
C PRO A 44 11.11 -3.28 -0.06
N GLU A 45 12.42 -3.05 0.08
CA GLU A 45 13.44 -4.02 -0.32
C GLU A 45 13.38 -5.32 0.52
N SER A 46 12.97 -5.24 1.79
CA SER A 46 12.77 -6.43 2.62
C SER A 46 11.62 -7.31 2.10
N HIS A 47 10.52 -6.68 1.68
CA HIS A 47 9.36 -7.36 1.11
C HIS A 47 9.66 -7.94 -0.27
N ILE A 48 10.32 -7.17 -1.14
CA ILE A 48 10.71 -7.60 -2.49
C ILE A 48 11.67 -8.79 -2.43
N LYS A 49 12.67 -8.75 -1.54
CA LYS A 49 13.60 -9.86 -1.35
C LYS A 49 12.90 -11.14 -0.89
N ALA A 50 11.97 -11.02 0.06
CA ALA A 50 11.19 -12.16 0.55
C ALA A 50 10.27 -12.74 -0.53
N LEU A 51 9.63 -11.86 -1.32
CA LEU A 51 8.78 -12.23 -2.44
C LEU A 51 9.57 -13.03 -3.50
N MET A 52 10.72 -12.52 -3.92
CA MET A 52 11.54 -13.17 -4.95
C MET A 52 12.18 -14.50 -4.48
N GLY A 53 12.36 -14.68 -3.17
CA GLY A 53 13.05 -15.84 -2.61
C GLY A 53 12.16 -17.02 -2.18
N LYS A 54 10.82 -16.85 -2.08
CA LYS A 54 9.94 -17.85 -1.42
C LYS A 54 8.67 -18.23 -2.20
N LEU A 55 8.58 -17.92 -3.49
CA LEU A 55 7.37 -18.17 -4.28
C LEU A 55 7.31 -19.60 -4.86
N GLU A 56 6.91 -20.55 -4.03
CA GLU A 56 6.48 -21.89 -4.45
C GLU A 56 4.97 -22.02 -4.30
N CYS A 57 4.31 -22.63 -5.28
CA CYS A 57 2.87 -22.87 -5.25
C CYS A 57 2.58 -24.37 -5.19
N SER A 58 1.81 -24.75 -4.19
CA SER A 58 1.37 -26.11 -3.97
C SER A 58 0.05 -26.11 -3.21
N GLY A 59 -0.72 -27.18 -3.42
CA GLY A 59 -1.96 -27.47 -2.70
C GLY A 59 -3.07 -26.44 -2.89
N ASP A 60 -4.04 -26.50 -1.98
CA ASP A 60 -5.26 -25.70 -2.05
C ASP A 60 -5.13 -24.36 -1.31
N ALA A 61 -5.96 -23.40 -1.70
CA ALA A 61 -6.07 -22.12 -1.00
C ALA A 61 -7.07 -22.22 0.16
N SER A 62 -6.75 -21.63 1.31
CA SER A 62 -7.67 -21.42 2.44
C SER A 62 -7.79 -19.93 2.76
N LEU A 63 -8.93 -19.34 2.41
CA LEU A 63 -9.24 -17.94 2.72
C LEU A 63 -9.47 -17.72 4.21
N GLN A 64 -10.08 -18.67 4.91
CA GLN A 64 -10.36 -18.54 6.34
C GLN A 64 -9.07 -18.40 7.14
N ASN A 65 -8.11 -19.32 6.94
CA ASN A 65 -6.83 -19.28 7.64
C ASN A 65 -6.06 -17.98 7.34
N ALA A 66 -6.16 -17.49 6.10
CA ALA A 66 -5.55 -16.23 5.70
C ALA A 66 -6.17 -15.03 6.41
N LEU A 67 -7.50 -14.94 6.42
CA LEU A 67 -8.24 -13.86 7.08
C LEU A 67 -8.03 -13.86 8.59
N GLU A 68 -8.01 -15.04 9.24
CA GLU A 68 -7.75 -15.15 10.67
C GLU A 68 -6.32 -14.70 11.03
N LEU A 69 -5.31 -15.12 10.24
CA LEU A 69 -3.93 -14.69 10.42
C LEU A 69 -3.80 -13.17 10.25
N VAL A 70 -4.36 -12.64 9.16
CA VAL A 70 -4.32 -11.20 8.84
C VAL A 70 -5.08 -10.39 9.90
N GLN A 71 -6.22 -10.89 10.37
CA GLN A 71 -6.97 -10.25 11.46
C GLN A 71 -6.12 -10.14 12.73
N SER A 72 -5.39 -11.20 13.09
CA SER A 72 -4.53 -11.18 14.28
C SER A 72 -3.41 -10.13 14.18
N ASN A 73 -2.82 -9.96 12.99
CA ASN A 73 -1.78 -8.97 12.73
C ASN A 73 -2.35 -7.54 12.69
N LEU A 74 -3.46 -7.31 11.97
CA LEU A 74 -4.06 -5.99 11.83
C LEU A 74 -4.73 -5.48 13.10
N ASN A 75 -5.15 -6.37 14.01
CA ASN A 75 -5.70 -5.96 15.30
C ASN A 75 -4.68 -5.26 16.21
N GLN A 76 -3.37 -5.45 15.95
CA GLN A 76 -2.30 -4.73 16.65
C GLN A 76 -2.21 -3.26 16.23
N ILE A 77 -2.76 -2.90 15.07
CA ILE A 77 -2.74 -1.52 14.55
C ILE A 77 -3.74 -0.67 15.35
N PRO A 78 -3.35 0.55 15.78
CA PRO A 78 -4.25 1.49 16.44
C PRO A 78 -5.54 1.77 15.66
N SER A 79 -6.60 2.17 16.35
CA SER A 79 -7.93 2.39 15.76
C SER A 79 -8.01 3.50 14.71
N TYR A 80 -7.03 4.42 14.69
CA TYR A 80 -6.91 5.47 13.67
C TYR A 80 -6.25 4.98 12.37
N GLY A 81 -5.61 3.80 12.40
CA GLY A 81 -4.99 3.22 11.22
C GLY A 81 -6.04 2.57 10.33
N HIS A 82 -5.97 2.86 9.04
CA HIS A 82 -6.73 2.10 8.05
C HIS A 82 -6.18 0.68 7.96
N ARG A 83 -7.07 -0.30 8.02
CA ARG A 83 -6.76 -1.73 7.97
C ARG A 83 -7.27 -2.26 6.64
N GLU A 84 -6.35 -2.56 5.74
CA GLU A 84 -6.67 -2.98 4.38
C GLU A 84 -6.00 -4.31 4.05
N VAL A 85 -6.69 -5.12 3.27
CA VAL A 85 -6.23 -6.43 2.79
C VAL A 85 -6.47 -6.50 1.31
N LEU A 86 -5.41 -6.68 0.52
CA LEU A 86 -5.50 -6.96 -0.91
C LEU A 86 -5.18 -8.44 -1.14
N ILE A 87 -6.17 -9.20 -1.60
CA ILE A 87 -6.05 -10.63 -1.86
C ILE A 87 -5.89 -10.84 -3.36
N LEU A 88 -4.75 -11.38 -3.78
CA LEU A 88 -4.54 -11.83 -5.15
C LEU A 88 -4.96 -13.30 -5.23
N TYR A 89 -6.12 -13.56 -5.82
CA TYR A 89 -6.75 -14.87 -5.78
C TYR A 89 -6.70 -15.56 -7.15
N SER A 90 -5.98 -16.68 -7.23
CA SER A 90 -5.86 -17.46 -8.46
C SER A 90 -6.72 -18.72 -8.48
N ALA A 91 -7.09 -19.24 -7.31
CA ALA A 91 -7.89 -20.45 -7.21
C ALA A 91 -9.37 -20.17 -7.55
N LEU A 92 -10.11 -21.23 -7.89
CA LEU A 92 -11.57 -21.16 -8.13
C LEU A 92 -12.38 -21.77 -6.97
N SER A 93 -11.68 -22.35 -6.01
CA SER A 93 -12.21 -22.96 -4.79
C SER A 93 -11.39 -22.48 -3.60
N THR A 94 -11.98 -22.58 -2.41
CA THR A 94 -11.31 -22.38 -1.13
C THR A 94 -11.58 -23.61 -0.27
N CYS A 95 -10.57 -24.08 0.45
CA CYS A 95 -10.61 -25.26 1.31
C CYS A 95 -10.43 -24.81 2.76
N ASP A 96 -11.54 -24.45 3.38
CA ASP A 96 -11.58 -23.86 4.72
C ASP A 96 -12.10 -24.86 5.77
N PRO A 97 -11.56 -24.82 7.00
CA PRO A 97 -11.94 -25.77 8.05
C PRO A 97 -13.32 -25.50 8.67
N GLY A 98 -13.83 -24.26 8.60
CA GLY A 98 -15.08 -23.84 9.24
C GLY A 98 -15.93 -22.93 8.35
N ASP A 99 -16.86 -22.19 8.98
CA ASP A 99 -17.72 -21.26 8.27
C ASP A 99 -17.00 -19.94 7.98
N LEU A 100 -16.72 -19.71 6.70
CA LEU A 100 -16.10 -18.48 6.23
C LEU A 100 -17.00 -17.25 6.43
N MET A 101 -18.33 -17.41 6.45
CA MET A 101 -19.27 -16.30 6.65
C MET A 101 -19.11 -15.67 8.04
N GLU A 102 -18.86 -16.47 9.07
CA GLU A 102 -18.54 -15.97 10.41
C GLU A 102 -17.23 -15.17 10.40
N THR A 103 -16.24 -15.63 9.65
CA THR A 103 -14.94 -14.96 9.53
C THR A 103 -15.07 -13.62 8.81
N ILE A 104 -15.90 -13.53 7.76
CA ILE A 104 -16.25 -12.27 7.10
C ILE A 104 -16.87 -11.29 8.11
N GLN A 105 -17.80 -11.76 8.95
CA GLN A 105 -18.40 -10.93 9.99
C GLN A 105 -17.39 -10.49 11.06
N LYS A 106 -16.41 -11.34 11.40
CA LYS A 106 -15.29 -10.96 12.28
C LYS A 106 -14.43 -9.86 11.65
N CYS A 107 -14.09 -9.97 10.37
CA CYS A 107 -13.34 -8.94 9.64
C CYS A 107 -14.09 -7.59 9.62
N LYS A 108 -15.40 -7.63 9.36
CA LYS A 108 -16.28 -6.44 9.40
C LYS A 108 -16.28 -5.77 10.77
N LYS A 109 -16.42 -6.55 11.85
CA LYS A 109 -16.33 -6.07 13.24
C LYS A 109 -14.97 -5.45 13.56
N SER A 110 -13.90 -6.00 13.03
CA SER A 110 -12.52 -5.47 13.15
C SER A 110 -12.24 -4.25 12.25
N LYS A 111 -13.22 -3.76 11.49
CA LYS A 111 -13.10 -2.63 10.54
C LYS A 111 -11.99 -2.85 9.49
N ILE A 112 -11.84 -4.10 9.04
CA ILE A 112 -10.88 -4.48 8.01
C ILE A 112 -11.57 -4.40 6.65
N ARG A 113 -11.01 -3.62 5.72
CA ARG A 113 -11.46 -3.55 4.34
C ARG A 113 -10.72 -4.59 3.51
N CYS A 114 -11.45 -5.53 2.90
CA CYS A 114 -10.87 -6.58 2.07
C CYS A 114 -11.21 -6.33 0.59
N SER A 115 -10.20 -6.19 -0.25
CA SER A 115 -10.32 -6.14 -1.71
C SER A 115 -9.68 -7.37 -2.32
N VAL A 116 -10.22 -7.87 -3.41
CA VAL A 116 -9.77 -9.11 -4.05
C VAL A 116 -9.61 -8.88 -5.55
N ILE A 117 -8.49 -9.32 -6.10
CA ILE A 117 -8.25 -9.40 -7.54
C ILE A 117 -8.20 -10.89 -7.91
N GLY A 118 -9.25 -11.35 -8.61
CA GLY A 118 -9.34 -12.69 -9.17
C GLY A 118 -8.60 -12.79 -10.51
N LEU A 119 -7.87 -13.87 -10.78
CA LEU A 119 -7.15 -14.04 -12.06
C LEU A 119 -7.96 -14.72 -13.17
N ALA A 120 -9.02 -15.45 -12.84
CA ALA A 120 -9.71 -16.30 -13.81
C ALA A 120 -11.23 -16.07 -13.81
N ALA A 121 -11.87 -16.24 -12.67
CA ALA A 121 -13.32 -16.09 -12.57
C ALA A 121 -13.72 -15.31 -11.33
N GLU A 122 -14.97 -14.85 -11.33
CA GLU A 122 -15.61 -14.31 -10.15
C GLU A 122 -16.05 -15.42 -9.20
N MET A 123 -15.67 -15.32 -7.93
CA MET A 123 -16.14 -16.22 -6.88
C MET A 123 -17.17 -15.50 -6.01
N PHE A 124 -18.33 -16.14 -5.82
CA PHE A 124 -19.41 -15.61 -4.99
C PHE A 124 -18.95 -15.20 -3.59
N ILE A 125 -18.17 -16.06 -2.93
CA ILE A 125 -17.66 -15.84 -1.59
C ILE A 125 -16.74 -14.61 -1.54
N CYS A 126 -15.81 -14.48 -2.48
CA CYS A 126 -14.89 -13.33 -2.54
C CYS A 126 -15.64 -12.03 -2.84
N LYS A 127 -16.65 -12.07 -3.72
CA LYS A 127 -17.54 -10.93 -3.98
C LYS A 127 -18.28 -10.51 -2.71
N HIS A 128 -18.84 -11.49 -1.98
CA HIS A 128 -19.55 -11.23 -0.73
C HIS A 128 -18.63 -10.64 0.35
N LEU A 129 -17.39 -11.16 0.49
CA LEU A 129 -16.36 -10.61 1.37
C LEU A 129 -16.08 -9.13 1.07
N CYS A 130 -15.86 -8.77 -0.20
CA CYS A 130 -15.60 -7.39 -0.60
C CYS A 130 -16.81 -6.48 -0.31
N GLN A 131 -18.03 -6.93 -0.61
CA GLN A 131 -19.26 -6.17 -0.36
C GLN A 131 -19.50 -5.92 1.14
N GLU A 132 -19.30 -6.93 1.99
CA GLU A 132 -19.52 -6.82 3.43
C GLU A 132 -18.46 -5.94 4.13
N THR A 133 -17.24 -5.91 3.61
CA THR A 133 -16.11 -5.15 4.18
C THR A 133 -15.88 -3.79 3.53
N GLY A 134 -16.63 -3.44 2.48
CA GLY A 134 -16.50 -2.17 1.75
C GLY A 134 -15.28 -2.10 0.83
N GLY A 135 -14.74 -3.25 0.41
CA GLY A 135 -13.68 -3.34 -0.59
C GLY A 135 -14.22 -3.57 -2.01
N THR A 136 -13.30 -3.84 -2.94
CA THR A 136 -13.62 -4.04 -4.36
C THR A 136 -13.23 -5.45 -4.80
N TYR A 137 -14.03 -6.05 -5.69
CA TYR A 137 -13.73 -7.32 -6.34
C TYR A 137 -13.55 -7.08 -7.84
N SER A 138 -12.36 -7.39 -8.36
CA SER A 138 -12.03 -7.21 -9.78
C SER A 138 -11.50 -8.51 -10.36
N VAL A 139 -11.73 -8.76 -11.65
CA VAL A 139 -11.19 -9.94 -12.36
C VAL A 139 -10.22 -9.46 -13.43
N ALA A 140 -8.97 -9.92 -13.36
CA ALA A 140 -7.96 -9.64 -14.35
C ALA A 140 -8.24 -10.40 -15.65
N LEU A 141 -8.03 -9.72 -16.78
CA LEU A 141 -8.27 -10.27 -18.12
C LEU A 141 -6.95 -10.67 -18.79
N ASP A 142 -5.95 -9.81 -18.65
CA ASP A 142 -4.60 -10.01 -19.16
C ASP A 142 -3.56 -9.44 -18.16
N GLU A 143 -2.28 -9.56 -18.49
CA GLU A 143 -1.19 -9.07 -17.64
C GLU A 143 -1.21 -7.55 -17.45
N SER A 144 -1.56 -6.79 -18.50
CA SER A 144 -1.67 -5.32 -18.46
C SER A 144 -2.78 -4.88 -17.51
N HIS A 145 -3.97 -5.46 -17.67
CA HIS A 145 -5.13 -5.19 -16.84
C HIS A 145 -4.86 -5.60 -15.39
N PHE A 146 -4.18 -6.74 -15.16
CA PHE A 146 -3.78 -7.12 -13.81
C PHE A 146 -2.85 -6.08 -13.16
N LYS A 147 -1.88 -5.55 -13.92
CA LYS A 147 -0.99 -4.49 -13.44
C LYS A 147 -1.78 -3.23 -13.10
N GLU A 148 -2.71 -2.81 -13.95
CA GLU A 148 -3.58 -1.66 -13.72
C GLU A 148 -4.42 -1.83 -12.44
N LEU A 149 -5.09 -2.99 -12.29
CA LEU A 149 -5.92 -3.30 -11.13
C LEU A 149 -5.13 -3.28 -9.82
N ILE A 150 -3.89 -3.82 -9.82
CA ILE A 150 -3.04 -3.77 -8.64
C ILE A 150 -2.64 -2.32 -8.34
N LEU A 151 -2.24 -1.54 -9.35
CA LEU A 151 -1.80 -0.16 -9.16
C LEU A 151 -2.93 0.80 -8.76
N GLU A 152 -4.18 0.46 -9.07
CA GLU A 152 -5.36 1.19 -8.59
C GLU A 152 -5.48 1.16 -7.06
N HIS A 153 -4.89 0.15 -6.41
CA HIS A 153 -4.80 0.05 -4.96
C HIS A 153 -3.57 0.77 -4.36
N SER A 154 -2.74 1.43 -5.18
CA SER A 154 -1.63 2.25 -4.70
C SER A 154 -2.11 3.50 -3.95
N PRO A 155 -3.01 4.36 -4.49
CA PRO A 155 -3.52 5.50 -3.74
C PRO A 155 -4.39 5.05 -2.54
N PRO A 156 -4.36 5.79 -1.43
CA PRO A 156 -5.18 5.48 -0.27
C PRO A 156 -6.65 5.64 -0.64
N PRO A 157 -7.50 4.64 -0.38
CA PRO A 157 -8.90 4.75 -0.74
C PRO A 157 -9.62 5.73 0.19
N PRO A 158 -10.78 6.28 -0.24
CA PRO A 158 -11.54 7.20 0.60
C PRO A 158 -11.98 6.50 1.89
N ALA A 159 -11.72 7.17 3.01
CA ALA A 159 -12.14 6.68 4.32
C ALA A 159 -13.67 6.60 4.39
N ILE A 160 -14.19 5.47 4.88
CA ILE A 160 -15.61 5.36 5.22
C ILE A 160 -15.85 6.31 6.42
N ALA A 161 -16.74 7.29 6.24
CA ALA A 161 -16.95 8.38 7.20
C ALA A 161 -17.20 7.90 8.64
N GLU A 162 -17.89 6.76 8.81
CA GLU A 162 -18.17 6.13 10.11
C GLU A 162 -16.91 5.65 10.86
N TYR A 163 -15.80 5.42 10.15
CA TYR A 163 -14.55 4.91 10.71
C TYR A 163 -13.44 5.97 10.74
N ALA A 164 -13.67 7.14 10.16
CA ALA A 164 -12.71 8.24 10.07
C ALA A 164 -12.68 9.06 11.37
N THR A 165 -12.19 8.48 12.48
CA THR A 165 -11.94 9.26 13.71
C THR A 165 -10.64 10.03 13.57
N ALA A 166 -10.71 11.36 13.50
CA ALA A 166 -9.54 12.22 13.49
C ALA A 166 -8.78 12.10 14.82
N ASN A 167 -7.54 11.62 14.75
CA ASN A 167 -6.65 11.49 15.90
C ASN A 167 -5.35 12.26 15.65
N LEU A 168 -4.88 12.97 16.68
CA LEU A 168 -3.61 13.71 16.61
C LEU A 168 -2.46 12.79 17.03
N ILE A 169 -1.59 12.45 16.07
CA ILE A 169 -0.44 11.58 16.30
C ILE A 169 0.80 12.45 16.51
N LYS A 170 1.57 12.16 17.55
CA LYS A 170 2.87 12.80 17.78
C LYS A 170 3.91 12.16 16.84
N MET A 171 4.51 12.97 15.97
CA MET A 171 5.58 12.54 15.06
C MET A 171 6.89 13.26 15.40
N GLY A 172 8.02 12.62 15.10
CA GLY A 172 9.35 13.17 15.27
C GLY A 172 10.04 13.42 13.93
N PHE A 173 10.64 14.60 13.76
CA PHE A 173 11.47 14.95 12.61
C PHE A 173 12.94 14.88 13.01
N PRO A 174 13.63 13.76 12.78
CA PRO A 174 15.02 13.60 13.16
C PRO A 174 15.93 14.35 12.18
N GLN A 175 17.04 14.87 12.70
CA GLN A 175 18.09 15.46 11.88
C GLN A 175 19.06 14.38 11.40
N ARG A 176 19.52 14.51 10.15
CA ARG A 176 20.56 13.65 9.59
C ARG A 176 21.92 14.05 10.17
N ALA A 177 22.59 13.11 10.81
CA ALA A 177 23.95 13.26 11.33
C ALA A 177 24.98 13.30 10.20
N ALA A 178 26.10 13.96 10.44
CA ALA A 178 27.21 14.05 9.50
C ALA A 178 27.78 12.66 9.15
N GLU A 179 28.22 12.50 7.90
CA GLU A 179 28.62 11.21 7.32
C GLU A 179 29.84 10.57 7.98
N GLY A 180 30.67 11.36 8.67
CA GLY A 180 31.85 10.89 9.41
C GLY A 180 31.58 10.40 10.84
N SER A 181 30.32 10.39 11.30
CA SER A 181 29.99 10.01 12.69
C SER A 181 29.79 8.50 12.84
N VAL A 182 30.54 7.88 13.74
CA VAL A 182 30.33 6.47 14.15
C VAL A 182 29.36 6.45 15.32
N ALA A 183 28.27 5.70 15.21
CA ALA A 183 27.43 5.42 16.36
C ALA A 183 26.73 4.08 16.22
N ILE A 184 26.34 3.53 17.38
CA ILE A 184 25.60 2.28 17.47
C ILE A 184 24.16 2.56 17.01
N CYS A 185 23.73 1.86 15.96
CA CYS A 185 22.36 1.96 15.45
C CYS A 185 21.47 0.98 16.21
N THR A 186 20.44 1.47 16.88
CA THR A 186 19.45 0.62 17.60
C THR A 186 18.69 -0.35 16.71
N CYS A 187 18.71 -0.16 15.39
CA CYS A 187 18.03 -1.05 14.45
C CYS A 187 18.77 -2.36 14.22
N HIS A 188 20.10 -2.36 14.33
CA HIS A 188 20.95 -3.51 14.02
C HIS A 188 21.84 -3.91 15.19
N GLU A 189 21.84 -3.12 16.27
CA GLU A 189 22.73 -3.28 17.45
C GLU A 189 24.23 -3.24 17.10
N GLU A 190 24.55 -2.76 15.91
CA GLU A 190 25.89 -2.67 15.36
C GLU A 190 26.34 -1.20 15.23
N ALA A 191 27.65 -0.98 15.37
CA ALA A 191 28.27 0.30 15.07
C ALA A 191 28.30 0.49 13.55
N LYS A 192 27.48 1.42 13.04
CA LYS A 192 27.51 1.81 11.63
C LYS A 192 28.23 3.13 11.44
N THR A 193 29.21 3.12 10.54
CA THR A 193 29.86 4.29 9.96
C THR A 193 28.98 4.83 8.83
N GLY A 194 28.71 6.14 8.79
CA GLY A 194 27.95 6.77 7.71
C GLY A 194 26.96 7.82 8.20
N GLY A 195 26.02 8.24 7.35
CA GLY A 195 24.89 9.09 7.75
C GLY A 195 23.84 8.31 8.55
N GLY A 196 23.07 8.98 9.41
CA GLY A 196 21.96 8.37 10.13
C GLY A 196 21.09 9.42 10.81
N TYR A 197 19.94 9.03 11.31
CA TYR A 197 18.94 9.95 11.85
C TYR A 197 18.92 9.90 13.37
N THR A 198 18.91 11.07 14.01
CA THR A 198 18.89 11.16 15.48
C THR A 198 17.47 11.43 15.97
N CYS A 199 16.91 10.52 16.76
CA CYS A 199 15.57 10.67 17.35
C CYS A 199 15.50 11.95 18.19
N PRO A 200 14.52 12.85 17.96
CA PRO A 200 14.47 14.12 18.69
C PRO A 200 14.17 13.95 20.19
N ARG A 201 13.49 12.86 20.58
CA ARG A 201 13.04 12.58 21.96
C ARG A 201 14.11 11.88 22.80
N CYS A 202 14.57 10.70 22.40
CA CYS A 202 15.53 9.91 23.18
C CYS A 202 16.97 9.99 22.67
N LYS A 203 17.24 10.77 21.60
CA LYS A 203 18.56 10.97 20.98
C LYS A 203 19.24 9.70 20.45
N VAL A 204 18.50 8.59 20.36
CA VAL A 204 19.02 7.36 19.77
C VAL A 204 19.15 7.50 18.25
N ARG A 205 20.10 6.75 17.67
CA ARG A 205 20.35 6.75 16.24
C ARG A 205 19.59 5.66 15.52
N VAL A 206 19.04 6.04 14.38
CA VAL A 206 18.24 5.20 13.49
C VAL A 206 18.84 5.26 12.09
N CYS A 207 18.81 4.14 11.39
CA CYS A 207 19.48 3.99 10.12
C CYS A 207 18.64 4.56 8.95
N GLU A 208 17.33 4.32 8.93
CA GLU A 208 16.42 4.69 7.82
C GLU A 208 15.15 5.35 8.33
N LEU A 209 14.47 6.09 7.44
CA LEU A 209 13.16 6.67 7.66
C LEU A 209 12.24 6.26 6.52
N PRO A 210 10.92 6.18 6.76
CA PRO A 210 10.24 6.35 8.04
C PRO A 210 10.31 5.08 8.91
N THR A 211 10.36 5.25 10.23
CA THR A 211 10.35 4.11 11.16
C THR A 211 9.94 4.50 12.57
N GLU A 212 9.57 3.54 13.40
CA GLU A 212 9.29 3.75 14.81
C GLU A 212 10.56 3.62 15.66
N CYS A 213 10.77 4.57 16.57
CA CYS A 213 11.89 4.51 17.50
C CYS A 213 11.71 3.38 18.52
N ARG A 214 12.58 2.36 18.48
CA ARG A 214 12.57 1.18 19.39
C ARG A 214 12.68 1.52 20.88
N ILE A 215 13.19 2.69 21.24
CA ILE A 215 13.36 3.10 22.65
C ILE A 215 12.14 3.86 23.17
N CYS A 216 11.60 4.81 22.39
CA CYS A 216 10.58 5.73 22.88
C CYS A 216 9.22 5.66 22.16
N GLY A 217 9.08 4.75 21.19
CA GLY A 217 7.86 4.52 20.42
C GLY A 217 7.44 5.69 19.52
N LEU A 218 8.31 6.70 19.33
CA LEU A 218 7.99 7.86 18.50
C LEU A 218 8.16 7.50 17.02
N THR A 219 7.12 7.71 16.21
CA THR A 219 7.20 7.60 14.75
C THR A 219 8.12 8.69 14.20
N LEU A 220 9.19 8.29 13.53
CA LEU A 220 10.19 9.17 12.94
C LEU A 220 9.98 9.28 11.44
N ILE A 221 9.85 10.51 10.95
CA ILE A 221 9.53 10.81 9.56
C ILE A 221 10.32 12.01 9.07
N SER A 222 10.49 12.11 7.75
CA SER A 222 11.09 13.29 7.11
C SER A 222 9.99 14.20 6.56
N SER A 223 10.23 15.50 6.47
CA SER A 223 9.28 16.43 5.83
C SER A 223 8.93 16.03 4.38
N PRO A 224 9.88 15.54 3.56
CA PRO A 224 9.57 14.99 2.24
C PRO A 224 8.57 13.84 2.25
N HIS A 225 8.57 12.97 3.27
CA HIS A 225 7.61 11.87 3.34
C HIS A 225 6.18 12.38 3.52
N LEU A 226 5.97 13.40 4.35
CA LEU A 226 4.66 14.04 4.44
C LEU A 226 4.30 14.72 3.12
N ALA A 227 5.24 15.49 2.56
CA ALA A 227 5.03 16.23 1.31
C ALA A 227 4.60 15.32 0.16
N ARG A 228 5.12 14.09 0.07
CA ARG A 228 4.67 13.14 -0.94
C ARG A 228 3.20 12.82 -0.81
N SER A 229 2.64 12.65 0.39
CA SER A 229 1.20 12.37 0.55
C SER A 229 0.28 13.58 0.36
N TYR A 230 0.80 14.81 0.13
CA TYR A 230 -0.05 16.01 -0.03
C TYR A 230 -0.96 15.94 -1.26
N HIS A 231 -0.55 15.27 -2.33
CA HIS A 231 -1.34 15.22 -3.56
C HIS A 231 -2.65 14.43 -3.39
N HIS A 232 -2.72 13.52 -2.41
CA HIS A 232 -3.98 12.88 -2.01
C HIS A 232 -4.89 13.79 -1.19
N LEU A 233 -4.31 14.73 -0.43
CA LEU A 233 -5.07 15.68 0.40
C LEU A 233 -5.62 16.84 -0.44
N PHE A 234 -4.93 17.21 -1.51
CA PHE A 234 -5.28 18.31 -2.41
C PHE A 234 -5.21 17.84 -3.86
N PRO A 235 -6.24 17.11 -4.35
CA PRO A 235 -6.25 16.61 -5.71
C PRO A 235 -6.25 17.76 -6.72
N ILE A 236 -5.56 17.53 -7.84
CA ILE A 236 -5.47 18.49 -8.94
C ILE A 236 -6.76 18.43 -9.75
N VAL A 237 -7.26 19.60 -10.16
CA VAL A 237 -8.44 19.68 -11.03
C VAL A 237 -8.09 19.15 -12.42
N PRO A 238 -8.87 18.21 -12.98
CA PRO A 238 -8.62 17.71 -14.33
C PRO A 238 -8.75 18.84 -15.36
N PHE A 239 -7.95 18.76 -16.43
CA PHE A 239 -8.08 19.70 -17.54
C PHE A 239 -9.43 19.52 -18.24
N ALA A 240 -10.06 20.63 -18.61
CA ALA A 240 -11.22 20.61 -19.50
C ALA A 240 -10.72 20.37 -20.93
N GLU A 241 -11.05 19.21 -21.50
CA GLU A 241 -10.77 18.93 -22.90
C GLU A 241 -11.64 19.80 -23.81
N ILE A 242 -10.99 20.52 -24.73
CA ILE A 242 -11.66 21.39 -25.68
C ILE A 242 -11.60 20.72 -27.05
N SER A 243 -12.75 20.45 -27.65
CA SER A 243 -12.81 19.90 -29.01
C SER A 243 -12.24 20.90 -30.03
N PRO A 244 -11.56 20.44 -31.10
CA PRO A 244 -10.98 21.32 -32.13
C PRO A 244 -12.00 22.27 -32.79
N SER A 245 -13.29 21.91 -32.80
CA SER A 245 -14.39 22.74 -33.32
C SER A 245 -14.58 24.05 -32.55
N TYR A 246 -14.21 24.12 -31.27
CA TYR A 246 -14.32 25.31 -30.42
C TYR A 246 -13.09 26.24 -30.51
N GLN A 247 -12.00 25.81 -31.17
CA GLN A 247 -10.82 26.67 -31.39
C GLN A 247 -11.10 27.83 -32.35
N ASN A 248 -12.18 27.75 -33.14
CA ASN A 248 -12.59 28.77 -34.10
C ASN A 248 -13.66 29.73 -33.55
N ASP A 249 -14.06 29.61 -32.28
CA ASP A 249 -15.02 30.52 -31.67
C ASP A 249 -14.32 31.86 -31.34
N PRO A 250 -14.65 32.98 -32.01
CA PRO A 250 -13.97 34.27 -31.82
C PRO A 250 -14.15 34.87 -30.42
N SER A 251 -14.96 34.25 -29.56
CA SER A 251 -15.16 34.64 -28.17
C SER A 251 -14.07 34.15 -27.20
N HIS A 252 -13.22 33.19 -27.60
CA HIS A 252 -12.15 32.65 -26.76
C HIS A 252 -10.77 32.78 -27.43
N ASN A 253 -9.92 33.68 -26.90
CA ASN A 253 -8.52 33.80 -27.29
C ASN A 253 -7.69 32.65 -26.70
N PHE A 254 -7.73 31.46 -27.31
CA PHE A 254 -6.82 30.38 -26.95
C PHE A 254 -5.45 30.61 -27.59
N THR A 255 -4.39 30.51 -26.79
CA THR A 255 -3.03 30.52 -27.32
C THR A 255 -2.74 29.18 -28.01
N ASN A 256 -2.24 29.21 -29.24
CA ASN A 256 -1.85 28.00 -29.99
C ASN A 256 -0.57 27.33 -29.47
N THR A 257 -0.13 27.68 -28.26
CA THR A 257 1.06 27.15 -27.62
C THR A 257 0.68 26.48 -26.30
N CYS A 258 1.29 25.33 -26.03
CA CYS A 258 1.20 24.70 -24.72
C CYS A 258 1.87 25.59 -23.67
N PHE A 259 1.17 25.93 -22.59
CA PHE A 259 1.73 26.75 -21.50
C PHE A 259 2.96 26.09 -20.85
N GLY A 260 2.97 24.76 -20.71
CA GLY A 260 4.02 24.02 -20.01
C GLY A 260 5.32 23.92 -20.80
N CYS A 261 5.26 23.52 -22.07
CA CYS A 261 6.45 23.31 -22.90
C CYS A 261 6.68 24.40 -23.95
N GLN A 262 5.79 25.39 -24.07
CA GLN A 262 5.84 26.49 -25.03
C GLN A 262 5.84 26.05 -26.51
N GLN A 263 5.51 24.79 -26.80
CA GLN A 263 5.44 24.26 -28.16
C GLN A 263 4.07 24.53 -28.80
N SER A 264 4.06 24.65 -30.14
CA SER A 264 2.83 24.85 -30.92
C SER A 264 1.96 23.60 -30.92
N LEU A 265 0.69 23.76 -30.57
CA LEU A 265 -0.32 22.70 -30.59
C LEU A 265 -0.78 22.33 -32.02
N LEU A 266 -0.41 23.13 -33.02
CA LEU A 266 -0.77 22.95 -34.44
C LEU A 266 0.20 22.02 -35.19
N SER A 267 1.03 21.25 -34.49
CA SER A 267 2.15 20.48 -35.08
C SER A 267 2.03 18.95 -34.95
N GLN A 268 0.81 18.41 -35.10
CA GLN A 268 0.58 16.98 -35.40
C GLN A 268 -0.58 16.81 -36.39
#